data_AF-A0A2R5LP16-F1
#
_entry.id   AF-A0A2R5LP16-F1
#
_cell.length_a   1.000
_cell.length_b   1.000
_cell.length_c   1.000
_cell.angle_alpha   90.00
_cell.angle_beta   90.00
_cell.angle_gamma   90.00
#
_symmetry.space_group_name_H-M   'P 1'
#
loop_
_entity.id
_entity.type
_entity.pdbx_description
1 polymer ?
#
loop_
_entity_poly.entity_id
_entity_poly.type
_entity_poly.pdbx_seq_one_letter_code
_entity_poly.pdbx_strand_id
1 'polypeptide(L)'
;MQLLYFCTKFVCILLCITTSLTSAAPQKADVRKELVVVVFRHGARAPLGTFPRDPNKNHHWQYGFGQLTKQGRLAMHQIGEYLRKRYRTSLSFDPREVWARSSPEPRCFDSVALLLYGMYPIKEEYQRW
;
A
#
# COMPACT_ATOMS: atom_id res chain seq x y z
N MET A 1 55.52 -23.83 35.40
CA MET A 1 54.22 -24.32 34.86
C MET A 1 53.03 -23.40 35.12
N GLN A 2 53.02 -22.59 36.20
CA GLN A 2 51.90 -21.67 36.51
C GLN A 2 51.79 -20.47 35.55
N LEU A 3 52.91 -19.91 35.06
CA LEU A 3 52.90 -18.76 34.15
C LEU A 3 52.28 -19.09 32.79
N LEU A 4 52.54 -20.30 32.27
CA LEU A 4 51.96 -20.78 31.01
C LEU A 4 50.44 -20.97 31.14
N TYR A 5 49.98 -21.44 32.30
CA TYR A 5 48.56 -21.61 32.63
C TYR A 5 47.82 -20.27 32.78
N PHE A 6 48.51 -19.24 33.27
CA PHE A 6 47.97 -17.89 33.37
C PHE A 6 47.83 -17.25 31.98
N CYS A 7 48.84 -17.41 31.12
CA CYS A 7 48.81 -16.94 29.73
C CYS A 7 47.71 -17.62 28.91
N THR A 8 47.54 -18.95 29.00
CA THR A 8 46.50 -19.65 28.24
C THR A 8 45.10 -19.23 28.66
N LYS A 9 44.85 -19.02 29.96
CA LYS A 9 43.57 -18.48 30.43
C LYS A 9 43.32 -17.05 29.98
N PHE A 10 44.35 -16.19 30.00
CA PHE A 10 44.23 -14.80 29.52
C PHE A 10 43.92 -14.74 28.02
N VAL A 11 44.60 -15.56 27.21
CA VAL A 11 44.37 -15.66 25.76
C VAL A 11 42.98 -16.20 25.45
N CYS A 12 42.48 -17.20 26.18
CA CYS A 12 41.12 -17.70 26.02
C CYS A 12 40.07 -16.64 26.37
N ILE A 13 40.27 -15.87 27.45
CA ILE A 13 39.35 -14.77 27.83
C ILE A 13 39.34 -13.68 26.74
N LEU A 14 40.50 -13.29 26.22
CA LEU A 14 40.61 -12.34 25.10
C LEU A 14 39.91 -12.86 23.85
N LEU A 15 40.08 -14.14 23.50
CA LEU A 15 39.39 -14.76 22.36
C LEU A 15 37.87 -14.73 22.55
N CYS A 16 37.37 -15.09 23.73
CA CYS A 16 35.93 -15.10 24.03
C CYS A 16 35.31 -13.69 23.98
N ILE A 17 36.02 -12.65 24.41
CA ILE A 17 35.54 -11.27 24.32
C ILE A 17 35.45 -10.83 22.85
N THR A 18 36.47 -11.14 22.03
CA THR A 18 36.47 -10.76 20.61
C THR A 18 35.39 -11.47 19.79
N THR A 19 35.08 -12.74 20.08
CA THR A 19 34.00 -13.48 19.41
C THR A 19 32.61 -12.98 19.84
N SER A 20 32.46 -12.52 21.08
CA SER A 20 31.22 -11.95 21.59
C SER A 20 30.89 -10.59 20.96
N LEU A 21 31.90 -9.73 20.75
CA LEU A 21 31.71 -8.41 20.13
C LEU A 21 31.40 -8.48 18.62
N THR A 22 31.82 -9.55 17.94
CA THR A 22 31.58 -9.74 16.50
C THR A 22 30.31 -10.53 16.19
N SER A 23 29.75 -11.24 17.17
CA SER A 23 28.49 -12.00 17.06
C SER A 23 27.24 -11.16 17.40
N ALA A 24 27.23 -9.89 17.05
CA ALA A 24 26.00 -9.11 17.06
C ALA A 24 25.17 -9.51 15.82
N ALA A 25 24.38 -10.57 15.96
CA ALA A 25 23.37 -10.89 14.95
C ALA A 25 22.52 -9.64 14.71
N PRO A 26 22.24 -9.24 13.45
CA PRO A 26 21.43 -8.07 13.18
C PRO A 26 20.09 -8.21 13.92
N GLN A 27 19.84 -7.31 14.87
CA GLN A 27 18.59 -7.27 15.60
C GLN A 27 17.50 -7.12 14.54
N LYS A 28 16.65 -8.15 14.41
CA LYS A 28 15.54 -8.16 13.47
C LYS A 28 14.71 -6.91 13.78
N ALA A 29 14.83 -5.89 12.93
CA ALA A 29 14.21 -4.60 13.17
C ALA A 29 12.72 -4.83 13.46
N ASP A 30 12.23 -4.29 14.56
CA ASP A 30 10.82 -4.38 14.93
C ASP A 30 9.99 -3.86 13.76
N VAL A 31 9.27 -4.76 13.08
CA VAL A 31 8.49 -4.40 11.90
C VAL A 31 7.35 -3.52 12.40
N ARG A 32 7.46 -2.22 12.12
CA ARG A 32 6.48 -1.22 12.52
C ARG A 32 5.08 -1.65 12.06
N LYS A 33 4.23 -2.02 13.01
CA LYS A 33 2.82 -2.33 12.74
C LYS A 33 2.08 -1.03 12.48
N GLU A 34 1.82 -0.73 11.22
CA GLU A 34 1.10 0.46 10.80
C GLU A 34 -0.35 0.09 10.49
N LEU A 35 -1.31 0.71 11.19
CA LEU A 35 -2.71 0.73 10.77
C LEU A 35 -2.94 2.02 10.00
N VAL A 36 -3.34 1.90 8.73
CA VAL A 36 -3.65 3.05 7.87
C VAL A 36 -5.13 3.01 7.52
N VAL A 37 -5.84 4.08 7.86
CA VAL A 37 -7.25 4.27 7.49
C VAL A 37 -7.33 5.39 6.47
N VAL A 38 -7.86 5.08 5.28
CA VAL A 38 -8.04 6.06 4.21
C VAL A 38 -9.53 6.27 3.97
N VAL A 39 -10.00 7.50 4.20
CA VAL A 39 -11.36 7.93 3.86
C VAL A 39 -11.26 8.92 2.72
N PHE A 40 -11.88 8.59 1.60
CA PHE A 40 -11.83 9.41 0.39
C PHE A 40 -13.20 9.53 -0.25
N ARG A 41 -13.39 10.62 -0.99
CA ARG A 41 -14.56 10.82 -1.84
C ARG A 41 -14.37 10.03 -3.13
N HIS A 42 -15.47 9.57 -3.73
CA HIS A 42 -15.46 9.05 -5.10
C HIS A 42 -14.75 10.01 -6.08
N GLY A 43 -14.22 9.49 -7.18
CA GLY A 43 -13.56 10.29 -8.22
C GLY A 43 -14.49 11.32 -8.88
N ALA A 44 -13.94 12.18 -9.73
CA ALA A 44 -14.73 13.15 -10.49
C ALA A 44 -15.85 12.44 -11.29
N ARG A 45 -17.05 13.03 -11.29
CA ARG A 45 -18.24 12.44 -11.89
C ARG A 45 -19.02 13.47 -12.70
N ALA A 46 -19.88 12.98 -13.59
CA ALA A 46 -20.92 13.79 -14.18
C ALA A 46 -21.88 14.34 -13.09
N PRO A 47 -22.64 15.42 -13.39
CA PRO A 47 -23.75 15.89 -12.56
C PRO A 47 -24.72 14.74 -12.25
N LEU A 48 -25.52 14.84 -11.17
CA LEU A 48 -26.54 13.81 -10.90
C LEU A 48 -27.76 13.95 -11.82
N GLY A 49 -27.90 15.12 -12.45
CA GLY A 49 -28.97 15.51 -13.34
C GLY A 49 -28.72 16.96 -13.78
N THR A 50 -29.72 17.56 -14.40
CA THR A 50 -29.69 18.96 -14.86
C THR A 50 -30.94 19.71 -14.41
N PHE A 51 -30.98 21.03 -14.62
CA PHE A 51 -32.10 21.91 -14.30
C PHE A 51 -32.78 22.41 -15.59
N PRO A 52 -34.07 22.84 -15.54
CA PRO A 52 -34.84 23.11 -16.76
C PRO A 52 -34.24 24.16 -17.72
N ARG A 53 -33.47 25.12 -17.20
CA ARG A 53 -32.85 26.21 -17.96
C ARG A 53 -31.34 26.01 -18.19
N ASP A 54 -30.84 24.79 -18.06
CA ASP A 54 -29.42 24.51 -18.28
C ASP A 54 -29.07 24.71 -19.78
N PRO A 55 -28.18 25.66 -20.11
CA PRO A 55 -27.73 25.85 -21.48
C PRO A 55 -27.00 24.63 -22.04
N ASN A 56 -26.49 23.75 -21.17
CA ASN A 56 -25.76 22.54 -21.51
C ASN A 56 -26.59 21.26 -21.30
N LYS A 57 -27.92 21.34 -21.24
CA LYS A 57 -28.80 20.17 -20.98
C LYS A 57 -28.58 18.98 -21.92
N ASN A 58 -28.12 19.23 -23.15
CA ASN A 58 -27.86 18.23 -24.18
C ASN A 58 -26.38 17.77 -24.21
N HIS A 59 -25.55 18.20 -23.25
CA HIS A 59 -24.16 17.76 -23.18
C HIS A 59 -24.09 16.24 -23.01
N HIS A 60 -23.27 15.61 -23.85
CA HIS A 60 -23.11 14.16 -23.83
C HIS A 60 -22.10 13.75 -22.75
N TRP A 61 -22.62 13.32 -21.60
CA TRP A 61 -21.83 12.65 -20.57
C TRP A 61 -21.55 11.22 -21.00
N GLN A 62 -20.30 10.92 -21.38
CA GLN A 62 -19.89 9.61 -21.93
C GLN A 62 -20.42 8.39 -21.17
N TYR A 63 -20.47 8.46 -19.84
CA TYR A 63 -20.94 7.37 -18.97
C TYR A 63 -22.30 7.65 -18.33
N GLY A 64 -22.96 8.73 -18.71
CA GLY A 64 -24.24 9.18 -18.13
C GLY A 64 -24.10 9.97 -16.83
N PHE A 65 -25.24 10.49 -16.36
CA PHE A 65 -25.31 11.26 -15.12
C PHE A 65 -24.92 10.42 -13.89
N GLY A 66 -24.25 11.05 -12.95
CA GLY A 66 -23.84 10.49 -11.67
C GLY A 66 -22.72 9.46 -11.72
N GLN A 67 -22.24 9.09 -12.91
CA GLN A 67 -21.13 8.17 -13.10
C GLN A 67 -19.78 8.90 -13.14
N LEU A 68 -18.71 8.18 -12.81
CA LEU A 68 -17.36 8.72 -12.89
C LEU A 68 -17.03 9.15 -14.33
N THR A 69 -16.36 10.30 -14.47
CA THR A 69 -15.78 10.72 -15.75
C THR A 69 -14.52 9.91 -16.05
N LYS A 70 -14.03 9.94 -17.29
CA LYS A 70 -12.76 9.28 -17.65
C LYS A 70 -11.61 9.77 -16.77
N GLN A 71 -11.54 11.08 -16.53
CA GLN A 71 -10.56 11.72 -15.67
C GLN A 71 -10.73 11.31 -14.21
N GLY A 72 -11.98 11.20 -13.73
CA GLY A 72 -12.26 10.72 -12.37
C GLY A 72 -11.83 9.27 -12.16
N ARG A 73 -12.04 8.40 -13.15
CA ARG A 73 -11.56 7.01 -13.13
C ARG A 73 -10.03 6.95 -13.07
N LEU A 74 -9.36 7.72 -13.93
CA LEU A 74 -7.89 7.79 -13.96
C LEU A 74 -7.31 8.33 -12.64
N ALA A 75 -7.93 9.35 -12.05
CA ALA A 75 -7.47 9.91 -10.79
C ALA A 75 -7.55 8.87 -9.65
N MET A 76 -8.61 8.05 -9.60
CA MET A 76 -8.72 7.00 -8.58
C MET A 76 -7.63 5.93 -8.73
N HIS A 77 -7.31 5.55 -9.96
CA HIS A 77 -6.19 4.66 -10.24
C HIS A 77 -4.85 5.24 -9.75
N GLN A 78 -4.58 6.50 -10.07
CA GLN A 78 -3.35 7.19 -9.68
C GLN A 78 -3.21 7.35 -8.16
N ILE A 79 -4.32 7.56 -7.45
CA ILE A 79 -4.34 7.53 -5.98
C ILE A 79 -3.91 6.15 -5.48
N GLY A 80 -4.38 5.07 -6.11
CA GLY A 80 -3.96 3.72 -5.81
C GLY A 80 -2.45 3.51 -5.99
N GLU A 81 -1.90 3.93 -7.13
CA GLU A 81 -0.46 3.86 -7.42
C GLU A 81 0.36 4.65 -6.38
N TYR A 82 -0.12 5.83 -6.01
CA TYR A 82 0.50 6.66 -4.98
C TYR A 82 0.50 5.95 -3.61
N LEU A 83 -0.63 5.38 -3.19
CA LEU A 83 -0.74 4.66 -1.91
C LEU A 83 0.18 3.43 -1.90
N ARG A 84 0.23 2.67 -3.00
CA ARG A 84 1.15 1.53 -3.13
C ARG A 84 2.60 1.96 -3.00
N LYS A 85 3.00 3.05 -3.67
CA LYS A 85 4.36 3.59 -3.57
C LYS A 85 4.67 4.07 -2.16
N ARG A 86 3.71 4.76 -1.52
CA ARG A 86 3.87 5.33 -0.18
C ARG A 86 4.04 4.26 0.90
N TYR A 87 3.29 3.17 0.81
CA TYR A 87 3.26 2.11 1.83
C TYR A 87 3.96 0.82 1.36
N ARG A 88 4.84 0.90 0.36
CA ARG A 88 5.52 -0.27 -0.23
C ARG A 88 6.32 -1.14 0.74
N THR A 89 6.73 -0.59 1.88
CA THR A 89 7.48 -1.31 2.92
C THR A 89 6.56 -2.04 3.91
N SER A 90 5.29 -1.63 3.98
CA SER A 90 4.29 -2.15 4.91
C SER A 90 3.26 -3.04 4.21
N LEU A 91 3.16 -2.96 2.88
CA LEU A 91 2.25 -3.76 2.05
C LEU A 91 3.00 -4.84 1.28
N SER A 92 2.37 -6.01 1.16
CA SER A 92 2.78 -7.14 0.35
C SER A 92 1.80 -7.31 -0.83
N PHE A 93 1.47 -8.54 -1.23
CA PHE A 93 0.36 -8.83 -2.15
C PHE A 93 -0.66 -9.78 -1.49
N ASP A 94 -0.59 -9.93 -0.17
CA ASP A 94 -1.55 -10.75 0.59
C ASP A 94 -2.93 -10.06 0.60
N PRO A 95 -4.00 -10.71 0.09
CA PRO A 95 -5.34 -10.12 0.06
C PRO A 95 -5.92 -9.84 1.45
N ARG A 96 -5.33 -10.37 2.53
CA ARG A 96 -5.78 -10.15 3.91
C ARG A 96 -5.27 -8.85 4.54
N GLU A 97 -4.32 -8.18 3.89
CA GLU A 97 -3.71 -6.95 4.43
C GLU A 97 -4.54 -5.69 4.17
N VAL A 98 -5.49 -5.75 3.22
CA VAL A 98 -6.38 -4.63 2.86
C VAL A 98 -7.83 -5.03 2.96
N TRP A 99 -8.61 -4.21 3.65
CA TRP A 99 -10.06 -4.28 3.67
C TRP A 99 -10.62 -2.96 3.12
N ALA A 100 -11.59 -3.06 2.20
CA ALA A 100 -12.19 -1.92 1.55
C ALA A 100 -13.72 -1.97 1.65
N ARG A 101 -14.33 -0.80 1.85
CA ARG A 101 -15.78 -0.61 1.91
C ARG A 101 -16.16 0.65 1.15
N SER A 102 -17.26 0.59 0.40
CA SER A 102 -17.86 1.73 -0.30
C SER A 102 -19.28 1.98 0.19
N SER A 103 -19.80 3.18 -0.10
CA SER A 103 -21.25 3.42 -0.12
C SER A 103 -21.86 2.76 -1.37
N PRO A 104 -23.18 2.50 -1.41
CA PRO A 104 -23.80 1.64 -2.41
C PRO A 104 -23.91 2.26 -3.81
N GLU A 105 -23.48 3.50 -4.02
CA GLU A 105 -23.56 4.15 -5.31
C GLU A 105 -22.49 3.61 -6.29
N PRO A 106 -22.83 3.35 -7.56
CA PRO A 106 -21.89 2.77 -8.53
C PRO A 106 -20.57 3.52 -8.65
N ARG A 107 -20.60 4.86 -8.64
CA ARG A 107 -19.39 5.70 -8.64
C ARG A 107 -18.45 5.48 -7.45
N CYS A 108 -18.99 5.10 -6.29
CA CYS A 108 -18.22 4.86 -5.07
C CYS A 108 -17.59 3.47 -5.15
N PHE A 109 -18.34 2.48 -5.62
CA PHE A 109 -17.80 1.15 -5.93
C PHE A 109 -16.67 1.22 -6.97
N ASP A 110 -16.91 1.86 -8.12
CA ASP A 110 -15.92 2.04 -9.19
C ASP A 110 -14.65 2.75 -8.67
N SER A 111 -14.81 3.74 -7.79
CA SER A 111 -13.67 4.47 -7.22
C SER A 111 -12.80 3.58 -6.35
N VAL A 112 -13.41 2.76 -5.48
CA VAL A 112 -12.68 1.80 -4.64
C VAL A 112 -12.00 0.76 -5.52
N ALA A 113 -12.71 0.21 -6.51
CA ALA A 113 -12.17 -0.81 -7.41
C ALA A 113 -10.94 -0.29 -8.20
N LEU A 114 -11.02 0.91 -8.77
CA LEU A 114 -9.92 1.51 -9.53
C LEU A 114 -8.73 1.87 -8.64
N LEU A 115 -8.98 2.33 -7.41
CA LEU A 115 -7.92 2.56 -6.43
C LEU A 115 -7.21 1.26 -6.07
N LEU A 116 -7.96 0.18 -5.79
CA LEU A 116 -7.39 -1.13 -5.50
C LEU A 116 -6.61 -1.69 -6.71
N TYR A 117 -7.10 -1.46 -7.93
CA TYR A 117 -6.40 -1.85 -9.16
C TYR A 117 -5.06 -1.13 -9.30
N GLY A 118 -4.99 0.16 -8.99
CA GLY A 118 -3.73 0.91 -8.94
C GLY A 118 -2.82 0.49 -7.78
N MET A 119 -3.39 0.03 -6.66
CA MET A 119 -2.61 -0.47 -5.52
C MET A 119 -2.00 -1.85 -5.77
N TYR A 120 -2.76 -2.73 -6.43
CA TYR A 120 -2.44 -4.14 -6.65
C TYR A 120 -2.49 -4.45 -8.15
N PRO A 121 -1.52 -3.95 -8.93
CA PRO A 121 -1.47 -4.23 -10.36
C PRO A 121 -1.27 -5.73 -10.58
N ILE A 122 -1.99 -6.27 -11.56
CA ILE A 122 -1.85 -7.66 -11.98
C ILE A 122 -0.44 -7.83 -12.55
N LYS A 123 0.38 -8.67 -11.91
CA LYS A 123 1.58 -9.22 -12.53
C LYS A 123 1.24 -10.60 -13.09
N GLU A 124 1.82 -10.94 -14.25
CA GLU A 124 1.58 -12.22 -14.94
C GLU A 124 1.76 -13.45 -14.02
N GLU A 125 2.62 -13.35 -13.00
CA GLU A 125 2.87 -14.40 -12.01
C GLU A 125 1.67 -14.73 -11.11
N TYR A 126 0.70 -13.82 -10.95
CA TYR A 126 -0.47 -13.99 -10.08
C TYR A 126 -1.74 -14.41 -10.84
N GLN A 127 -1.63 -14.71 -12.14
CA GLN A 127 -2.75 -15.18 -12.97
C GLN A 127 -2.76 -16.70 -13.22
N ARG A 128 -1.83 -17.46 -12.63
CA ARG A 128 -1.84 -18.92 -12.76
C ARG A 128 -2.80 -19.51 -11.73
N TRP A 129 -4.00 -19.84 -12.20
CA TRP A 129 -4.86 -20.84 -11.59
C TRP A 129 -4.55 -22.20 -12.22
#